data_AF-A0A945V4C1-F1
#
_entry.id   AF-A0A945V4C1-F1
#
_cell.length_a   1.000
_cell.length_b   1.000
_cell.length_c   1.000
_cell.angle_alpha   90.00
_cell.angle_beta   90.00
_cell.angle_gamma   90.00
#
_symmetry.space_group_name_H-M   'P 1'
#
loop_
_entity.id
_entity.type
_entity.pdbx_description
1 polymer ?
#
loop_
_entity_poly.entity_id
_entity_poly.type
_entity_poly.pdbx_seq_one_letter_code
_entity_poly.pdbx_strand_id
1 'polypeptide(L)'
;MNDRVILISRKAKALLAHSISVVVFTLLLSPLVPAANDSVNDLWSVHSFDSTSAIGTYFLKQEAYFSVGKFLRQVGIERELGPQWNRDNPWWRQAEEALIERVEPGVIVNYQTYEWMRPEWAAIVKNKFSEQEIEQLIAHFKTNIGLKQASVIDHSIARQVMMSLTFSGKLKSPLKHLQGDLESMQKIYHREEESMQFVTTDLDGADAQAFALSRLGKKYFTTLIISVTGRINEELDHLSLRSEALALENAQAIDPYVFGFLEDY
;
A
#
# COMPACT_ATOMS: atom_id res chain seq x y z
N MET A 1 1.36 39.54 27.38
CA MET A 1 1.85 38.22 26.94
C MET A 1 1.78 37.23 28.10
N ASN A 2 0.61 37.05 28.72
CA ASN A 2 0.52 36.33 30.00
C ASN A 2 -0.87 35.76 30.38
N ASP A 3 -1.69 35.30 29.42
CA ASP A 3 -3.05 34.82 29.74
C ASP A 3 -3.52 33.57 28.97
N ARG A 4 -2.60 32.70 28.54
CA ARG A 4 -2.98 31.41 27.92
C ARG A 4 -2.25 30.17 28.43
N VAL A 5 -1.55 30.29 29.56
CA VAL A 5 -0.84 29.16 30.22
C VAL A 5 -1.59 28.64 31.46
N ILE A 6 -2.71 29.26 31.85
CA ILE A 6 -3.47 28.90 33.07
C ILE A 6 -4.86 28.38 32.69
N LEU A 7 -4.96 27.31 31.91
CA LEU A 7 -6.24 26.60 31.72
C LEU A 7 -6.13 25.08 31.53
N ILE A 8 -4.98 24.47 31.83
CA ILE A 8 -4.81 23.00 31.71
C ILE A 8 -4.54 22.34 33.08
N SER A 9 -4.30 23.11 34.14
CA SER A 9 -3.91 22.58 35.46
C SER A 9 -5.06 22.28 36.45
N ARG A 10 -6.34 22.27 36.05
CA ARG A 10 -7.46 22.29 37.05
C ARG A 10 -8.56 21.24 36.93
N LYS A 11 -8.34 20.13 36.21
CA LYS A 11 -9.28 18.98 36.21
C LYS A 11 -8.65 17.63 36.62
N ALA A 12 -7.59 17.67 37.44
CA ALA A 12 -6.92 16.48 37.97
C ALA A 12 -7.33 16.11 39.41
N LYS A 13 -8.40 16.68 39.98
CA LYS A 13 -8.85 16.34 41.33
C LYS A 13 -10.37 16.36 41.45
N ALA A 14 -11.00 15.27 41.02
CA ALA A 14 -12.28 14.83 41.58
C ALA A 14 -12.59 13.45 40.99
N LEU A 15 -12.56 12.43 41.85
CA LEU A 15 -13.49 11.29 41.93
C LEU A 15 -12.78 10.11 42.57
N LEU A 16 -12.76 10.14 43.90
CA LEU A 16 -12.46 9.04 44.79
C LEU A 16 -13.80 8.65 45.42
N ALA A 17 -14.46 7.60 44.95
CA ALA A 17 -15.59 6.97 45.63
C ALA A 17 -15.84 5.54 45.10
N HIS A 18 -15.35 4.58 45.89
CA HIS A 18 -15.83 3.23 46.15
C HIS A 18 -17.02 2.69 45.34
N SER A 19 -16.83 1.52 44.72
CA SER A 19 -17.87 0.49 44.60
C SER A 19 -17.20 -0.88 44.41
N ILE A 20 -17.35 -1.74 45.42
CA ILE A 20 -16.97 -3.16 45.41
C ILE A 20 -18.04 -3.89 44.59
N SER A 21 -17.64 -4.60 43.53
CA SER A 21 -18.54 -5.52 42.82
C SER A 21 -17.87 -6.89 42.74
N VAL A 22 -18.50 -7.87 43.39
CA VAL A 22 -18.11 -9.28 43.37
C VAL A 22 -18.57 -9.86 42.03
N VAL A 23 -17.63 -10.27 41.19
CA VAL A 23 -17.92 -11.02 39.96
C VAL A 23 -17.70 -12.50 40.24
N VAL A 24 -18.80 -13.26 40.30
CA VAL A 24 -18.78 -14.72 40.25
C VAL A 24 -18.69 -15.13 38.78
N PHE A 25 -17.58 -15.74 38.37
CA PHE A 25 -17.37 -16.21 37.00
C PHE A 25 -17.75 -17.69 36.92
N THR A 26 -18.95 -17.99 36.40
CA THR A 26 -19.33 -19.34 35.98
C THR A 26 -18.72 -19.61 34.59
N LEU A 27 -17.67 -20.45 34.57
CA LEU A 27 -17.08 -20.99 33.34
C LEU A 27 -18.04 -22.00 32.69
N LEU A 28 -18.77 -21.57 31.67
CA LEU A 28 -19.42 -22.45 30.70
C LEU A 28 -18.45 -22.68 29.53
N LEU A 29 -17.82 -23.86 29.51
CA LEU A 29 -17.03 -24.36 28.38
C LEU A 29 -17.96 -24.64 27.20
N SER A 30 -18.02 -23.71 26.24
CA SER A 30 -18.47 -23.99 24.88
C SER A 30 -17.23 -24.23 23.99
N PRO A 31 -17.28 -25.17 23.02
CA PRO A 31 -16.16 -25.36 22.10
C PRO A 31 -15.95 -24.07 21.30
N LEU A 32 -14.70 -23.60 21.23
CA LEU A 32 -14.30 -22.49 20.36
C LEU A 32 -14.55 -22.90 18.91
N VAL A 33 -15.64 -22.43 18.33
CA VAL A 33 -15.70 -22.20 16.88
C VAL A 33 -14.81 -20.97 16.64
N PRO A 34 -13.74 -21.06 15.83
CA PRO A 34 -12.97 -19.87 15.46
C PRO A 34 -13.93 -18.84 14.90
N ALA A 35 -13.86 -17.60 15.38
CA ALA A 35 -14.76 -16.57 14.88
C ALA A 35 -14.53 -16.42 13.36
N ALA A 36 -15.56 -16.18 12.55
CA ALA A 36 -15.41 -16.03 11.09
C ALA A 36 -14.39 -14.95 10.65
N ASN A 37 -13.98 -14.06 11.57
CA ASN A 37 -12.86 -13.13 11.35
C ASN A 37 -11.49 -13.82 11.33
N ASP A 38 -11.30 -14.88 12.10
CA ASP A 38 -10.03 -15.60 12.21
C ASP A 38 -9.72 -16.35 10.90
N SER A 39 -10.69 -17.05 10.32
CA SER A 39 -10.49 -17.78 9.05
C SER A 39 -10.17 -16.86 7.86
N VAL A 40 -10.78 -15.67 7.82
CA VAL A 40 -10.49 -14.66 6.77
C VAL A 40 -9.05 -14.13 6.89
N ASN A 41 -8.59 -13.93 8.12
CA ASN A 41 -7.22 -13.51 8.42
C ASN A 41 -6.20 -14.63 8.16
N ASP A 42 -6.55 -15.88 8.46
CA ASP A 42 -5.73 -17.04 8.11
C ASP A 42 -5.55 -17.13 6.59
N LEU A 43 -6.62 -16.93 5.81
CA LEU A 43 -6.53 -16.92 4.36
C LEU A 43 -5.70 -15.74 3.83
N TRP A 44 -5.79 -14.56 4.46
CA TRP A 44 -4.90 -13.43 4.14
C TRP A 44 -3.43 -13.77 4.35
N SER A 45 -3.10 -14.49 5.42
CA SER A 45 -1.70 -14.80 5.80
C SER A 45 -0.96 -15.72 4.83
N VAL A 46 -1.70 -16.38 3.94
CA VAL A 46 -1.15 -17.22 2.87
C VAL A 46 -0.50 -16.38 1.77
N HIS A 47 -0.98 -15.15 1.56
CA HIS A 47 -0.60 -14.31 0.44
C HIS A 47 0.53 -13.34 0.79
N SER A 48 1.48 -13.20 -0.14
CA SER A 48 2.52 -12.18 -0.10
C SER A 48 2.29 -11.16 -1.21
N PHE A 49 1.94 -9.93 -0.86
CA PHE A 49 1.75 -8.84 -1.83
C PHE A 49 3.06 -8.07 -2.11
N ASP A 50 4.21 -8.70 -1.92
CA ASP A 50 5.56 -8.10 -2.01
C ASP A 50 5.79 -7.42 -3.37
N SER A 51 5.65 -8.15 -4.49
CA SER A 51 5.76 -7.54 -5.83
C SER A 51 4.77 -6.42 -6.05
N THR A 52 3.51 -6.60 -5.63
CA THR A 52 2.49 -5.58 -5.88
C THR A 52 2.78 -4.31 -5.08
N SER A 53 3.22 -4.46 -3.82
CA SER A 53 3.68 -3.38 -2.96
C SER A 53 4.90 -2.67 -3.55
N ALA A 54 5.87 -3.40 -4.08
CA ALA A 54 7.04 -2.83 -4.71
C ALA A 54 6.69 -2.01 -5.97
N ILE A 55 5.80 -2.54 -6.81
CA ILE A 55 5.31 -1.87 -8.03
C ILE A 55 4.58 -0.58 -7.66
N GLY A 56 3.63 -0.67 -6.73
CA GLY A 56 2.87 0.49 -6.29
C GLY A 56 3.75 1.54 -5.61
N THR A 57 4.71 1.13 -4.79
CA THR A 57 5.68 2.03 -4.15
C THR A 57 6.48 2.81 -5.19
N TYR A 58 7.05 2.11 -6.18
CA TYR A 58 7.82 2.77 -7.24
C TYR A 58 6.97 3.75 -8.04
N PHE A 59 5.74 3.37 -8.39
CA PHE A 59 4.78 4.25 -9.04
C PHE A 59 4.47 5.50 -8.19
N LEU A 60 4.16 5.33 -6.91
CA LEU A 60 3.84 6.46 -6.02
C LEU A 60 5.03 7.39 -5.80
N LYS A 61 6.27 6.87 -5.78
CA LYS A 61 7.49 7.70 -5.81
C LYS A 61 7.52 8.55 -7.08
N GLN A 62 7.33 7.97 -8.26
CA GLN A 62 7.29 8.75 -9.51
C GLN A 62 6.23 9.85 -9.45
N GLU A 63 5.02 9.52 -9.00
CA GLU A 63 3.92 10.49 -8.89
C GLU A 63 4.24 11.63 -7.93
N ALA A 64 4.87 11.35 -6.78
CA ALA A 64 5.33 12.39 -5.86
C ALA A 64 6.30 13.38 -6.55
N TYR A 65 7.30 12.87 -7.28
CA TYR A 65 8.24 13.71 -8.04
C TYR A 65 7.57 14.51 -9.16
N PHE A 66 6.61 13.93 -9.89
CA PHE A 66 5.87 14.67 -10.90
C PHE A 66 4.98 15.77 -10.32
N SER A 67 4.28 15.47 -9.22
CA SER A 67 3.43 16.42 -8.50
C SER A 67 4.22 17.57 -7.90
N VAL A 68 5.34 17.30 -7.21
CA VAL A 68 6.23 18.34 -6.69
C VAL A 68 6.81 19.18 -7.83
N GLY A 69 7.31 18.55 -8.89
CA GLY A 69 7.83 19.29 -10.04
C GLY A 69 6.77 20.17 -10.73
N LYS A 70 5.51 19.71 -10.80
CA LYS A 70 4.36 20.50 -11.29
C LYS A 70 4.09 21.69 -10.38
N PHE A 71 4.07 21.46 -9.07
CA PHE A 71 3.86 22.51 -8.06
C PHE A 71 4.94 23.59 -8.13
N LEU A 72 6.22 23.22 -8.14
CA LEU A 72 7.33 24.17 -8.24
C LEU A 72 7.30 25.01 -9.53
N ARG A 73 6.83 24.42 -10.65
CA ARG A 73 6.66 25.17 -11.91
C ARG A 73 5.57 26.22 -11.75
N GLN A 74 4.46 25.83 -11.12
CA GLN A 74 3.36 26.73 -10.84
C GLN A 74 3.80 27.89 -9.94
N VAL A 75 4.57 27.62 -8.88
CA VAL A 75 5.15 28.66 -8.02
C VAL A 75 6.04 29.62 -8.82
N GLY A 76 6.86 29.10 -9.74
CA GLY A 76 7.70 29.92 -10.61
C GLY A 76 6.90 30.88 -11.49
N ILE A 77 5.75 30.43 -11.98
CA ILE A 77 4.82 31.26 -12.76
C ILE A 77 4.15 32.31 -11.86
N GLU A 78 3.60 31.90 -10.72
CA GLU A 78 2.85 32.76 -9.80
C GLU A 78 3.70 33.84 -9.13
N ARG A 79 4.97 33.53 -8.87
CA ARG A 79 5.94 34.45 -8.25
C ARG A 79 6.87 35.12 -9.26
N GLU A 80 6.60 34.96 -10.57
CA GLU A 80 7.37 35.57 -11.66
C GLU A 80 8.90 35.31 -11.58
N LEU A 81 9.31 34.11 -11.15
CA LEU A 81 10.72 33.76 -10.90
C LEU A 81 11.58 33.65 -12.19
N GLY A 82 10.95 33.75 -13.36
CA GLY A 82 11.64 33.73 -14.65
C GLY A 82 12.22 32.37 -15.04
N PRO A 83 12.92 32.30 -16.19
CA PRO A 83 13.38 31.03 -16.78
C PRO A 83 14.54 30.37 -16.02
N GLN A 84 15.20 31.10 -15.11
CA GLN A 84 16.28 30.55 -14.29
C GLN A 84 15.74 29.65 -13.17
N TRP A 85 14.45 29.74 -12.84
CA TRP A 85 13.77 28.82 -11.93
C TRP A 85 13.38 27.53 -12.66
N ASN A 86 14.32 26.60 -12.76
CA ASN A 86 14.17 25.34 -13.47
C ASN A 86 14.97 24.21 -12.79
N ARG A 87 14.81 22.97 -13.27
CA ARG A 87 15.41 21.76 -12.67
C ARG A 87 16.94 21.75 -12.60
N ASP A 88 17.62 22.53 -13.42
CA ASP A 88 19.08 22.64 -13.40
C ASP A 88 19.57 23.61 -12.32
N ASN A 89 18.70 24.51 -11.85
CA ASN A 89 19.01 25.48 -10.81
C ASN A 89 19.18 24.79 -9.43
N PRO A 90 20.23 25.12 -8.65
CA PRO A 90 20.41 24.58 -7.31
C PRO A 90 19.24 24.85 -6.36
N TRP A 91 18.65 26.05 -6.39
CA TRP A 91 17.53 26.43 -5.52
C TRP A 91 16.26 25.64 -5.84
N TRP A 92 16.01 25.38 -7.12
CA TRP A 92 14.93 24.48 -7.52
C TRP A 92 15.12 23.08 -6.95
N ARG A 93 16.33 22.51 -7.10
CA ARG A 93 16.60 21.13 -6.64
C ARG A 93 16.45 21.00 -5.14
N GLN A 94 16.89 22.00 -4.38
CA GLN A 94 16.70 22.02 -2.92
C GLN A 94 15.22 22.17 -2.53
N ALA A 95 14.45 22.99 -3.25
CA ALA A 95 13.01 23.09 -3.05
C ALA A 95 12.27 21.78 -3.37
N GLU A 96 12.69 21.09 -4.43
CA GLU A 96 12.14 19.78 -4.82
C GLU A 96 12.42 18.74 -3.75
N GLU A 97 13.67 18.65 -3.27
CA GLU A 97 14.07 17.76 -2.19
C GLU A 97 13.28 18.02 -0.90
N ALA A 98 13.18 19.28 -0.47
CA ALA A 98 12.45 19.65 0.74
C ALA A 98 10.95 19.31 0.69
N LEU A 99 10.32 19.42 -0.49
CA LEU A 99 8.93 18.98 -0.66
C LEU A 99 8.81 17.46 -0.71
N ILE A 100 9.70 16.77 -1.43
CA ILE A 100 9.65 15.32 -1.54
C ILE A 100 9.76 14.65 -0.17
N GLU A 101 10.63 15.13 0.71
CA GLU A 101 10.76 14.65 2.10
C GLU A 101 9.44 14.69 2.89
N ARG A 102 8.50 15.56 2.51
CA ARG A 102 7.20 15.73 3.18
C ARG A 102 6.06 15.04 2.43
N VAL A 103 6.10 15.05 1.11
CA VAL A 103 5.06 14.48 0.24
C VAL A 103 5.17 12.96 0.18
N GLU A 104 6.38 12.43 -0.02
CA GLU A 104 6.61 11.01 -0.25
C GLU A 104 6.11 10.14 0.93
N PRO A 105 6.45 10.42 2.20
CA PRO A 105 5.98 9.59 3.31
C PRO A 105 4.46 9.56 3.45
N GLY A 106 3.78 10.66 3.06
CA GLY A 106 2.32 10.79 3.13
C GLY A 106 1.55 9.88 2.16
N VAL A 107 2.21 9.35 1.12
CA VAL A 107 1.60 8.41 0.17
C VAL A 107 2.21 7.01 0.24
N ILE A 108 3.45 6.86 0.72
CA ILE A 108 4.15 5.57 0.71
C ILE A 108 4.00 4.76 2.00
N VAL A 109 4.15 5.38 3.17
CA VAL A 109 4.32 4.64 4.44
C VAL A 109 3.13 3.73 4.72
N ASN A 110 1.92 4.25 4.54
CA ASN A 110 0.70 3.46 4.75
C ASN A 110 0.50 2.41 3.65
N TYR A 111 0.90 2.72 2.42
CA TYR A 111 0.73 1.81 1.28
C TYR A 111 1.62 0.56 1.41
N GLN A 112 2.89 0.75 1.77
CA GLN A 112 3.90 -0.33 1.83
C GLN A 112 3.55 -1.48 2.77
N THR A 113 2.87 -1.18 3.88
CA THR A 113 2.50 -2.20 4.87
C THR A 113 1.36 -3.11 4.38
N TYR A 114 0.63 -2.69 3.35
CA TYR A 114 -0.58 -3.37 2.85
C TYR A 114 -1.68 -3.60 3.90
N GLU A 115 -1.53 -3.07 5.11
CA GLU A 115 -2.52 -3.18 6.19
C GLU A 115 -3.85 -2.52 5.82
N TRP A 116 -3.79 -1.49 4.96
CA TRP A 116 -4.97 -0.84 4.37
C TRP A 116 -5.85 -1.80 3.56
N MET A 117 -5.26 -2.87 3.00
CA MET A 117 -5.97 -3.86 2.18
C MET A 117 -6.69 -4.92 3.02
N ARG A 118 -6.32 -5.12 4.29
CA ARG A 118 -6.97 -6.12 5.16
C ARG A 118 -8.48 -5.96 5.31
N PRO A 119 -9.03 -4.76 5.61
CA PRO A 119 -10.49 -4.60 5.68
C PRO A 119 -11.17 -4.86 4.33
N GLU A 120 -10.55 -4.47 3.22
CA GLU A 120 -11.06 -4.69 1.86
C GLU A 120 -11.06 -6.17 1.48
N TRP A 121 -9.96 -6.86 1.80
CA TRP A 121 -9.84 -8.31 1.68
C TRP A 121 -10.96 -9.01 2.43
N ALA A 122 -11.20 -8.63 3.69
CA ALA A 122 -12.23 -9.24 4.49
C ALA A 122 -13.62 -9.05 3.87
N ALA A 123 -13.91 -7.87 3.31
CA ALA A 123 -15.14 -7.62 2.58
C ALA A 123 -15.23 -8.47 1.30
N ILE A 124 -14.17 -8.54 0.49
CA ILE A 124 -14.13 -9.35 -0.73
C ILE A 124 -14.39 -10.82 -0.41
N VAL A 125 -13.67 -11.38 0.57
CA VAL A 125 -13.77 -12.80 0.91
C VAL A 125 -15.16 -13.15 1.46
N LYS A 126 -15.66 -12.40 2.45
CA LYS A 126 -16.97 -12.68 3.07
C LYS A 126 -18.14 -12.53 2.09
N ASN A 127 -18.02 -11.63 1.11
CA ASN A 127 -19.07 -11.41 0.12
C ASN A 127 -19.08 -12.46 -1.01
N LYS A 128 -17.97 -13.17 -1.21
CA LYS A 128 -17.79 -14.06 -2.36
C LYS A 128 -17.69 -15.53 -2.00
N PHE A 129 -17.30 -15.86 -0.77
CA PHE A 129 -17.07 -17.24 -0.34
C PHE A 129 -17.89 -17.58 0.91
N SER A 130 -18.42 -18.80 0.95
CA SER A 130 -19.00 -19.34 2.18
C SER A 130 -17.90 -19.71 3.18
N GLU A 131 -18.26 -19.86 4.46
CA GLU A 131 -17.32 -20.32 5.49
C GLU A 131 -16.68 -21.66 5.12
N GLN A 132 -17.47 -22.60 4.61
CA GLN A 132 -16.98 -23.90 4.15
C GLN A 132 -15.99 -23.78 2.97
N GLU A 133 -16.23 -22.86 2.04
CA GLU A 133 -15.28 -22.59 0.94
C GLU A 133 -13.98 -22.00 1.48
N ILE A 134 -14.05 -21.09 2.46
CA ILE A 134 -12.88 -20.50 3.11
C ILE A 134 -12.05 -21.57 3.81
N GLU A 135 -12.68 -22.47 4.56
CA GLU A 135 -12.00 -23.59 5.22
C GLU A 135 -11.28 -24.51 4.21
N GLN A 136 -11.94 -24.83 3.09
CA GLN A 136 -11.33 -25.63 2.02
C GLN A 136 -10.12 -24.93 1.38
N LEU A 137 -10.22 -23.61 1.16
CA LEU A 137 -9.10 -22.81 0.65
C LEU A 137 -7.92 -22.81 1.63
N ILE A 138 -8.17 -22.59 2.92
CA ILE A 138 -7.12 -22.62 3.95
C ILE A 138 -6.47 -24.00 4.01
N ALA A 139 -7.27 -25.07 3.99
CA ALA A 139 -6.75 -26.44 4.01
C ALA A 139 -5.85 -26.72 2.79
N HIS A 140 -6.27 -26.28 1.60
CA HIS A 140 -5.47 -26.38 0.38
C HIS A 140 -4.15 -25.61 0.49
N PHE A 141 -4.23 -24.34 0.90
CA PHE A 141 -3.07 -23.45 0.96
C PHE A 141 -2.06 -23.79 2.06
N LYS A 142 -2.43 -24.61 3.06
CA LYS A 142 -1.49 -25.17 4.04
C LYS A 142 -0.57 -26.26 3.47
N THR A 143 -0.83 -26.75 2.26
CA THR A 143 0.05 -27.70 1.58
C THR A 143 1.21 -26.98 0.88
N ASN A 144 2.33 -27.69 0.66
CA ASN A 144 3.47 -27.14 -0.08
C ASN A 144 3.08 -26.66 -1.49
N ILE A 145 2.19 -27.41 -2.15
CA ILE A 145 1.72 -27.05 -3.48
C ILE A 145 0.73 -25.88 -3.45
N GLY A 146 -0.14 -25.84 -2.44
CA GLY A 146 -1.05 -24.73 -2.21
C GLY A 146 -0.30 -23.42 -2.03
N LEU A 147 0.73 -23.38 -1.18
CA LEU A 147 1.57 -22.19 -1.01
C LEU A 147 2.16 -21.69 -2.33
N LYS A 148 2.67 -22.59 -3.18
CA LYS A 148 3.15 -22.21 -4.53
C LYS A 148 2.03 -21.62 -5.40
N GLN A 149 0.82 -22.17 -5.33
CA GLN A 149 -0.32 -21.63 -6.07
C GLN A 149 -0.78 -20.26 -5.55
N ALA A 150 -0.66 -20.01 -4.25
CA ALA A 150 -0.88 -18.67 -3.70
C ALA A 150 0.13 -17.67 -4.27
N SER A 151 1.41 -18.02 -4.34
CA SER A 151 2.44 -17.19 -4.99
C SER A 151 2.13 -16.92 -6.47
N VAL A 152 1.58 -17.91 -7.18
CA VAL A 152 1.11 -17.72 -8.57
C VAL A 152 -0.03 -16.72 -8.67
N ILE A 153 -0.99 -16.78 -7.74
CA ILE A 153 -2.08 -15.81 -7.67
C ILE A 153 -1.51 -14.41 -7.39
N ASP A 154 -0.64 -14.28 -6.39
CA ASP A 154 -0.05 -13.00 -5.98
C ASP A 154 0.73 -12.34 -7.11
N HIS A 155 1.59 -13.09 -7.77
CA HIS A 155 2.33 -12.58 -8.90
C HIS A 155 1.43 -12.26 -10.11
N SER A 156 0.34 -13.02 -10.30
CA SER A 156 -0.65 -12.72 -11.34
C SER A 156 -1.36 -11.39 -11.05
N ILE A 157 -1.68 -11.09 -9.79
CA ILE A 157 -2.20 -9.78 -9.37
C ILE A 157 -1.15 -8.69 -9.64
N ALA A 158 0.09 -8.89 -9.22
CA ALA A 158 1.19 -7.94 -9.45
C ALA A 158 1.36 -7.63 -10.93
N ARG A 159 1.32 -8.67 -11.79
CA ARG A 159 1.37 -8.53 -13.25
C ARG A 159 0.22 -7.69 -13.79
N GLN A 160 -1.02 -7.91 -13.31
CA GLN A 160 -2.17 -7.13 -13.77
C GLN A 160 -2.11 -5.67 -13.32
N VAL A 161 -1.62 -5.40 -12.10
CA VAL A 161 -1.35 -4.03 -11.63
C VAL A 161 -0.30 -3.36 -12.51
N MET A 162 0.84 -4.01 -12.76
CA MET A 162 1.90 -3.49 -13.64
C MET A 162 1.37 -3.21 -15.06
N MET A 163 0.60 -4.14 -15.63
CA MET A 163 0.00 -3.99 -16.96
C MET A 163 -0.99 -2.82 -17.00
N SER A 164 -1.83 -2.69 -15.97
CA SER A 164 -2.77 -1.56 -15.83
C SER A 164 -2.03 -0.23 -15.86
N LEU A 165 -0.98 -0.07 -15.04
CA LEU A 165 -0.19 1.16 -14.97
C LEU A 165 0.56 1.45 -16.27
N THR A 166 1.11 0.42 -16.92
CA THR A 166 1.90 0.56 -18.14
C THR A 166 1.01 0.88 -19.35
N PHE A 167 -0.06 0.13 -19.58
CA PHE A 167 -0.92 0.31 -20.75
C PHE A 167 -1.82 1.55 -20.66
N SER A 168 -2.14 2.01 -19.45
CA SER A 168 -2.78 3.31 -19.27
C SER A 168 -1.81 4.49 -19.42
N GLY A 169 -0.50 4.22 -19.54
CA GLY A 169 0.55 5.24 -19.60
C GLY A 169 0.71 6.00 -18.29
N LYS A 170 0.21 5.48 -17.16
CA LYS A 170 0.40 6.05 -15.82
C LYS A 170 1.85 5.87 -15.38
N LEU A 171 2.42 4.68 -15.55
CA LEU A 171 3.85 4.46 -15.31
C LEU A 171 4.66 5.21 -16.38
N LYS A 172 5.47 6.18 -15.96
CA LYS A 172 6.25 7.03 -16.86
C LYS A 172 7.65 6.49 -17.07
N SER A 173 8.37 7.10 -18.02
CA SER A 173 9.78 6.84 -18.24
C SER A 173 10.57 6.96 -16.92
N PRO A 174 11.53 6.05 -16.66
CA PRO A 174 12.31 6.06 -15.43
C PRO A 174 12.96 7.40 -15.13
N LEU A 175 12.82 7.85 -13.89
CA LEU A 175 13.52 9.03 -13.38
C LEU A 175 14.92 8.60 -12.91
N LYS A 176 15.97 9.31 -13.36
CA LYS A 176 17.36 8.96 -13.04
C LYS A 176 17.63 8.82 -11.54
N HIS A 177 17.02 9.67 -10.72
CA HIS A 177 17.17 9.64 -9.26
C HIS A 177 16.37 8.52 -8.57
N LEU A 178 15.44 7.86 -9.28
CA LEU A 178 14.69 6.68 -8.80
C LEU A 178 15.24 5.35 -9.34
N GLN A 179 16.44 5.35 -9.94
CA GLN A 179 17.02 4.14 -10.53
C GLN A 179 17.18 3.00 -9.50
N GLY A 180 17.57 3.32 -8.26
CA GLY A 180 17.69 2.33 -7.19
C GLY A 180 16.34 1.73 -6.75
N ASP A 181 15.27 2.53 -6.76
CA ASP A 181 13.90 2.05 -6.48
C ASP A 181 13.40 1.14 -7.61
N LEU A 182 13.68 1.50 -8.87
CA LEU A 182 13.36 0.67 -10.04
C LEU A 182 14.05 -0.70 -9.96
N GLU A 183 15.35 -0.72 -9.68
CA GLU A 183 16.13 -1.95 -9.53
C GLU A 183 15.62 -2.81 -8.36
N SER A 184 15.25 -2.17 -7.25
CA SER A 184 14.68 -2.85 -6.09
C SER A 184 13.35 -3.51 -6.43
N MET A 185 12.46 -2.77 -7.12
CA MET A 185 11.18 -3.31 -7.61
C MET A 185 11.39 -4.50 -8.55
N GLN A 186 12.29 -4.36 -9.54
CA GLN A 186 12.60 -5.43 -10.49
C GLN A 186 13.16 -6.68 -9.80
N LYS A 187 14.06 -6.50 -8.82
CA LYS A 187 14.64 -7.59 -8.04
C LYS A 187 13.58 -8.38 -7.27
N ILE A 188 12.63 -7.68 -6.63
CA ILE A 188 11.52 -8.33 -5.91
C ILE A 188 10.65 -9.12 -6.89
N TYR A 189 10.28 -8.50 -8.01
CA TYR A 189 9.45 -9.11 -9.04
C TYR A 189 10.07 -10.39 -9.63
N HIS A 190 11.36 -10.33 -10.00
CA HIS A 190 12.07 -11.48 -10.57
C HIS A 190 12.29 -12.60 -9.56
N ARG A 191 12.61 -12.27 -8.30
CA ARG A 191 12.71 -13.26 -7.22
C ARG A 191 11.41 -14.05 -7.08
N GLU A 192 10.26 -13.37 -7.10
CA GLU A 192 8.97 -14.06 -7.05
C GLU A 192 8.70 -14.87 -8.30
N GLU A 193 9.02 -14.35 -9.49
CA GLU A 193 8.89 -15.06 -10.76
C GLU A 193 9.66 -16.39 -10.77
N GLU A 194 10.89 -16.40 -10.28
CA GLU A 194 11.72 -17.60 -10.13
C GLU A 194 11.11 -18.59 -9.14
N SER A 195 10.55 -18.10 -8.03
CA SER A 195 9.99 -18.94 -6.96
C SER A 195 8.72 -19.70 -7.36
N MET A 196 8.00 -19.24 -8.39
CA MET A 196 6.77 -19.88 -8.89
C MET A 196 7.01 -21.05 -9.85
N GLN A 197 8.23 -21.28 -10.29
CA GLN A 197 8.50 -22.31 -11.31
C GLN A 197 8.10 -23.71 -10.79
N PHE A 198 7.15 -24.35 -11.47
CA PHE A 198 6.72 -25.71 -11.17
C PHE A 198 7.62 -26.72 -11.87
N VAL A 199 8.03 -27.75 -11.14
CA VAL A 199 8.41 -29.02 -11.76
C VAL A 199 7.11 -29.78 -12.00
N THR A 200 6.63 -29.79 -13.24
CA THR A 200 5.32 -30.35 -13.62
C THR A 200 5.28 -31.87 -13.71
N THR A 201 6.39 -32.55 -13.41
CA THR A 201 6.56 -34.00 -13.59
C THR A 201 6.30 -34.85 -12.36
N ASP A 202 6.12 -34.26 -11.17
CA ASP A 202 5.93 -34.98 -9.91
C ASP A 202 4.46 -35.01 -9.45
N LEU A 203 4.10 -35.94 -8.57
CA LEU A 203 2.74 -36.13 -8.01
C LEU A 203 2.13 -34.82 -7.46
N ASP A 204 2.96 -33.93 -6.93
CA ASP A 204 2.56 -32.62 -6.43
C ASP A 204 1.96 -31.71 -7.53
N GLY A 205 2.37 -31.89 -8.80
CA GLY A 205 1.81 -31.15 -9.93
C GLY A 205 0.36 -31.52 -10.23
N ALA A 206 -0.05 -32.76 -9.97
CA ALA A 206 -1.41 -33.24 -10.24
C ALA A 206 -2.44 -32.62 -9.28
N ASP A 207 -2.10 -32.51 -7.99
CA ASP A 207 -2.98 -31.89 -6.98
C ASP A 207 -3.12 -30.37 -7.21
N ALA A 208 -2.02 -29.71 -7.59
CA ALA A 208 -2.08 -28.31 -8.05
C ALA A 208 -3.07 -28.16 -9.21
N GLN A 209 -2.92 -29.01 -10.22
CA GLN A 209 -3.74 -28.94 -11.42
C GLN A 209 -5.21 -29.27 -11.11
N ALA A 210 -5.47 -30.22 -10.22
CA ALA A 210 -6.82 -30.55 -9.76
C ALA A 210 -7.48 -29.36 -9.06
N PHE A 211 -6.80 -28.68 -8.14
CA PHE A 211 -7.33 -27.48 -7.49
C PHE A 211 -7.55 -26.34 -8.48
N ALA A 212 -6.57 -26.04 -9.33
CA ALA A 212 -6.66 -24.97 -10.33
C ALA A 212 -7.80 -25.18 -11.32
N LEU A 213 -8.11 -26.44 -11.65
CA LEU A 213 -9.22 -26.79 -12.54
C LEU A 213 -10.56 -26.94 -11.82
N SER A 214 -10.56 -27.04 -10.48
CA SER A 214 -11.76 -27.14 -9.67
C SER A 214 -12.62 -25.87 -9.75
N ARG A 215 -13.91 -26.01 -9.44
CA ARG A 215 -14.84 -24.86 -9.36
C ARG A 215 -14.39 -23.83 -8.32
N LEU A 216 -13.92 -24.30 -7.16
CA LEU A 216 -13.48 -23.44 -6.07
C LEU A 216 -12.18 -22.70 -6.42
N GLY A 217 -11.18 -23.40 -6.96
CA GLY A 217 -9.91 -22.78 -7.37
C GLY A 217 -10.11 -21.73 -8.46
N LYS A 218 -10.91 -22.02 -9.50
CA LYS A 218 -11.26 -21.04 -10.55
C LYS A 218 -11.99 -19.82 -10.00
N LYS A 219 -12.97 -20.05 -9.12
CA LYS A 219 -13.72 -18.98 -8.45
C LYS A 219 -12.78 -18.11 -7.62
N TYR A 220 -11.89 -18.72 -6.85
CA TYR A 220 -10.94 -18.02 -6.00
C TYR A 220 -9.98 -17.17 -6.82
N PHE A 221 -9.29 -17.79 -7.79
CA PHE A 221 -8.37 -17.11 -8.69
C PHE A 221 -9.02 -15.92 -9.38
N THR A 222 -10.17 -16.14 -10.03
CA THR A 222 -10.88 -15.07 -10.77
C THR A 222 -11.32 -13.93 -9.85
N THR A 223 -11.80 -14.26 -8.65
CA THR A 223 -12.24 -13.25 -7.68
C THR A 223 -11.06 -12.38 -7.25
N LEU A 224 -9.92 -12.97 -6.92
CA LEU A 224 -8.76 -12.18 -6.49
C LEU A 224 -8.20 -11.34 -7.64
N ILE A 225 -8.02 -11.93 -8.83
CA ILE A 225 -7.52 -11.21 -10.01
C ILE A 225 -8.38 -10.01 -10.36
N ILE A 226 -9.71 -10.09 -10.21
CA ILE A 226 -10.59 -8.96 -10.52
C ILE A 226 -10.67 -7.99 -9.35
N SER A 227 -11.09 -8.47 -8.17
CA SER A 227 -11.44 -7.59 -7.05
C SER A 227 -10.22 -7.01 -6.33
N VAL A 228 -9.16 -7.80 -6.12
CA VAL A 228 -7.97 -7.31 -5.43
C VAL A 228 -7.19 -6.36 -6.35
N THR A 229 -6.96 -6.73 -7.61
CA THR A 229 -6.34 -5.82 -8.59
C THR A 229 -7.12 -4.52 -8.75
N GLY A 230 -8.46 -4.60 -8.83
CA GLY A 230 -9.31 -3.42 -8.91
C GLY A 230 -9.09 -2.49 -7.71
N ARG A 231 -9.15 -3.03 -6.49
CA ARG A 231 -8.98 -2.24 -5.27
C ARG A 231 -7.60 -1.63 -5.15
N ILE A 232 -6.56 -2.36 -5.55
CA ILE A 232 -5.18 -1.86 -5.55
C ILE A 232 -5.02 -0.69 -6.53
N ASN A 233 -5.56 -0.80 -7.75
CA ASN A 233 -5.50 0.30 -8.71
C ASN A 233 -6.27 1.53 -8.24
N GLU A 234 -7.44 1.35 -7.60
CA GLU A 234 -8.19 2.46 -7.01
C GLU A 234 -7.40 3.20 -5.93
N GLU A 235 -6.73 2.46 -5.04
CA GLU A 235 -5.92 3.05 -3.98
C GLU A 235 -4.69 3.78 -4.55
N LEU A 236 -4.04 3.20 -5.57
CA LEU A 236 -2.94 3.86 -6.26
C LEU A 236 -3.37 5.18 -6.91
N ASP A 237 -4.56 5.22 -7.51
CA ASP A 237 -5.12 6.44 -8.11
C ASP A 237 -5.45 7.48 -7.04
N HIS A 238 -6.04 7.06 -5.93
CA HIS A 238 -6.32 7.93 -4.79
C HIS A 238 -5.03 8.54 -4.21
N LEU A 239 -3.99 7.74 -4.01
CA LEU A 239 -2.72 8.19 -3.46
C LEU A 239 -1.92 9.07 -4.44
N SER A 240 -1.98 8.78 -5.74
CA SER A 240 -1.43 9.66 -6.78
C SER A 240 -2.06 11.06 -6.68
N LEU A 241 -3.38 11.17 -6.61
CA LEU A 241 -4.06 12.46 -6.43
C LEU A 241 -3.71 13.14 -5.10
N ARG A 242 -3.53 12.37 -4.03
CA ARG A 242 -3.14 12.89 -2.71
C ARG A 242 -1.76 13.56 -2.74
N SER A 243 -0.84 13.10 -3.61
CA SER A 243 0.49 13.71 -3.74
C SER A 243 0.44 15.19 -4.17
N GLU A 244 -0.51 15.58 -5.03
CA GLU A 244 -0.72 16.97 -5.42
C GLU A 244 -1.19 17.83 -4.24
N ALA A 245 -2.15 17.31 -3.46
CA ALA A 245 -2.65 18.00 -2.27
C ALA A 245 -1.56 18.17 -1.21
N LEU A 246 -0.73 17.15 -1.00
CA LEU A 246 0.38 17.20 -0.05
C LEU A 246 1.45 18.22 -0.44
N ALA A 247 1.73 18.40 -1.74
CA ALA A 247 2.66 19.43 -2.19
C ALA A 247 2.17 20.84 -1.82
N LEU A 248 0.87 21.10 -1.99
CA LEU A 248 0.24 22.35 -1.59
C LEU A 248 0.22 22.54 -0.07
N GLU A 249 -0.16 21.51 0.69
CA GLU A 249 -0.18 21.55 2.16
C GLU A 249 1.20 21.87 2.75
N ASN A 250 2.27 21.47 2.06
CA ASN A 250 3.66 21.69 2.47
C ASN A 250 4.33 22.85 1.73
N ALA A 251 3.58 23.73 1.07
CA ALA A 251 4.12 24.85 0.27
C ALA A 251 5.11 25.74 1.04
N GLN A 252 4.94 25.93 2.35
CA GLN A 252 5.87 26.74 3.16
C GLN A 252 7.28 26.16 3.24
N ALA A 253 7.44 24.85 2.99
CA ALA A 253 8.76 24.20 3.00
C ALA A 253 9.70 24.74 1.93
N ILE A 254 9.18 25.37 0.87
CA ILE A 254 10.00 25.89 -0.24
C ILE A 254 10.39 27.34 -0.10
N ASP A 255 9.77 28.09 0.82
CA ASP A 255 9.96 29.53 0.94
C ASP A 255 11.45 29.92 1.11
N PRO A 256 12.26 29.25 1.96
CA PRO A 256 13.68 29.57 2.08
C PRO A 256 14.46 29.51 0.75
N TYR A 257 14.12 28.56 -0.12
CA TYR A 257 14.80 28.38 -1.41
C TYR A 257 14.32 29.36 -2.46
N VAL A 258 13.04 29.75 -2.40
CA VAL A 258 12.52 30.84 -3.24
C VAL A 258 13.15 32.17 -2.86
N PHE A 259 13.31 32.44 -1.55
CA PHE A 259 14.01 33.65 -1.09
C PHE A 259 15.48 33.63 -1.52
N GLY A 260 16.21 32.53 -1.32
CA GLY A 260 17.59 32.40 -1.77
C GLY A 260 17.75 32.60 -3.29
N PHE A 261 16.81 32.06 -4.08
CA PHE A 261 16.79 32.29 -5.52
C PHE A 261 16.64 33.78 -5.89
N LEU A 262 15.75 34.51 -5.21
CA LEU A 262 15.53 35.95 -5.46
C LEU A 262 16.67 36.84 -4.96
N GLU A 263 17.52 36.37 -4.05
CA GLU A 263 18.73 37.09 -3.64
C GLU A 263 19.86 36.94 -4.68
N ASP A 264 19.90 35.80 -5.38
CA ASP A 264 20.92 35.50 -6.38
C ASP A 264 20.61 36.04 -7.79
N TYR A 265 19.35 36.38 -8.09
CA TYR A 265 18.86 36.78 -9.42
C TYR A 265 18.00 38.04 -9.39
#